data_AF-A0A2E4D2G5-F1
#
_entry.id   AF-A0A2E4D2G5-F1
#
_cell.length_a   1.000
_cell.length_b   1.000
_cell.length_c   1.000
_cell.angle_alpha   90.00
_cell.angle_beta   90.00
_cell.angle_gamma   90.00
#
_symmetry.space_group_name_H-M   'P 1'
#
loop_
_entity.id
_entity.type
_entity.pdbx_description
1 polymer ?
#
loop_
_entity_poly.entity_id
_entity_poly.type
_entity_poly.pdbx_seq_one_letter_code
_entity_poly.pdbx_strand_id
1 'polypeptide(L)'
;MLSINPFVELSSFISPIAMQIFVLVMVALTVGGTILDMIHKKNAKYFFENSKKLKKSATRNVPTGEKVTIIAKTLAHDVATSAEFCGVKRRAAHLLGMYGTIIFWVTSVIMIFSFPTSTTTPAVYPILWHVGALMTCLGGYWFWFFLRVDVRSEGNPWNRIVMADLFVLALVATSTFGLLWSFFQFSGSSGLSSLFLILFVLSNIVLFGGVYWSKFAHMFYKPGAAIQKHLAEADGSRDYLPEPADKPKQFGLGIKRSEPQNY
;
A
#
# COMPACT_ATOMS: atom_id res chain seq x y z
N MET A 1 18.71 -20.36 -1.47
CA MET A 1 17.55 -19.54 -1.90
C MET A 1 17.65 -18.08 -1.46
N LEU A 2 17.60 -17.77 -0.15
CA LEU A 2 17.44 -16.39 0.34
C LEU A 2 18.52 -15.38 -0.09
N SER A 3 19.75 -15.84 -0.34
CA SER A 3 20.88 -15.02 -0.79
C SER A 3 21.11 -15.04 -2.31
N ILE A 4 20.24 -15.73 -3.06
CA ILE A 4 20.38 -15.91 -4.52
C ILE A 4 19.41 -14.96 -5.21
N ASN A 5 19.90 -14.21 -6.19
CA ASN A 5 19.09 -13.32 -7.01
C ASN A 5 18.28 -14.15 -8.04
N PRO A 6 16.95 -14.28 -7.87
CA PRO A 6 16.14 -15.11 -8.77
C PRO A 6 16.05 -14.55 -10.20
N PHE A 7 16.32 -13.25 -10.38
CA PHE A 7 16.29 -12.57 -11.67
C PHE A 7 17.52 -12.86 -12.54
N VAL A 8 18.66 -13.22 -11.92
CA VAL A 8 19.85 -13.64 -12.66
C VAL A 8 19.60 -14.96 -13.37
N GLU A 9 19.04 -15.94 -12.65
CA GLU A 9 18.62 -17.22 -13.23
C GLU A 9 17.48 -17.03 -14.26
N LEU A 10 16.61 -16.04 -14.07
CA LEU A 10 15.59 -15.72 -15.06
C LEU A 10 16.20 -15.15 -16.35
N SER A 11 17.34 -14.44 -16.24
CA SER A 11 17.97 -13.74 -17.36
C SER A 11 18.48 -14.67 -18.47
N SER A 12 18.66 -15.96 -18.17
CA SER A 12 19.00 -16.98 -19.17
C SER A 12 17.83 -17.33 -20.10
N PHE A 13 16.59 -17.02 -19.70
CA PHE A 13 15.37 -17.31 -20.46
C PHE A 13 14.66 -16.04 -20.94
N ILE A 14 14.68 -14.97 -20.13
CA ILE A 14 14.04 -13.69 -20.43
C ILE A 14 15.12 -12.61 -20.42
N SER A 15 15.23 -11.83 -21.50
CA SER A 15 16.27 -10.81 -21.57
C SER A 15 16.13 -9.77 -20.43
N PRO A 16 17.24 -9.25 -19.88
CA PRO A 16 17.23 -8.15 -18.93
C PRO A 16 16.37 -6.96 -19.36
N ILE A 17 16.44 -6.61 -20.64
CA ILE A 17 15.67 -5.50 -21.24
C ILE A 17 14.16 -5.78 -21.13
N ALA A 18 13.71 -7.01 -21.40
CA ALA A 18 12.29 -7.36 -21.26
C ALA A 18 11.81 -7.24 -19.81
N MET A 19 12.62 -7.66 -18.83
CA MET A 19 12.30 -7.50 -17.40
C MET A 19 12.22 -6.01 -17.00
N GLN A 20 13.15 -5.19 -17.48
CA GLN A 20 13.16 -3.74 -17.21
C GLN A 20 11.95 -3.04 -17.83
N ILE A 21 11.63 -3.35 -19.09
CA ILE A 21 10.43 -2.83 -19.77
C ILE A 21 9.17 -3.24 -18.99
N PHE A 22 9.08 -4.50 -18.55
CA PHE A 22 7.96 -4.97 -17.74
C PHE A 22 7.76 -4.12 -16.49
N VAL A 23 8.83 -3.84 -15.74
CA VAL A 23 8.79 -2.96 -14.55
C VAL A 23 8.35 -1.54 -14.93
N LEU A 24 8.88 -0.97 -16.02
CA LEU A 24 8.48 0.38 -16.47
C LEU A 24 7.01 0.44 -16.88
N VAL A 25 6.49 -0.60 -17.53
CA VAL A 25 5.06 -0.70 -17.86
C VAL A 25 4.22 -0.78 -16.59
N MET A 26 4.63 -1.53 -15.56
CA MET A 26 3.91 -1.57 -14.28
C MET A 26 3.85 -0.20 -13.61
N VAL A 27 4.95 0.56 -13.64
CA VAL A 27 4.98 1.94 -13.15
C VAL A 27 4.03 2.83 -13.95
N ALA A 28 4.06 2.74 -15.29
CA ALA A 28 3.18 3.51 -16.16
C ALA A 28 1.69 3.20 -15.93
N LEU A 29 1.34 1.92 -15.77
CA LEU A 29 -0.02 1.49 -15.42
C LEU A 29 -0.46 2.02 -14.05
N THR A 30 0.46 2.07 -13.08
CA THR A 30 0.17 2.60 -11.74
C THR A 30 -0.13 4.09 -11.78
N VAL A 31 0.71 4.86 -12.47
CA VAL A 31 0.52 6.31 -12.63
C VAL A 31 -0.75 6.59 -13.42
N GLY A 32 -0.93 5.93 -14.57
CA GLY A 32 -2.10 6.10 -15.43
C GLY A 32 -3.40 5.71 -14.72
N GLY A 33 -3.42 4.55 -14.05
CA GLY A 33 -4.58 4.08 -13.30
C GLY A 33 -4.96 5.01 -12.14
N THR A 34 -3.98 5.57 -11.44
CA THR A 34 -4.22 6.54 -10.36
C THR A 34 -4.79 7.85 -10.90
N ILE A 35 -4.25 8.36 -12.01
CA ILE A 35 -4.75 9.58 -12.66
C ILE A 35 -6.19 9.38 -13.13
N LEU A 36 -6.47 8.26 -13.82
CA LEU A 36 -7.81 7.93 -14.28
C LEU A 36 -8.79 7.81 -13.09
N ASP A 37 -8.39 7.19 -11.99
CA ASP A 37 -9.21 7.06 -10.78
C ASP A 37 -9.58 8.43 -10.21
N MET A 38 -8.59 9.31 -10.10
CA MET A 38 -8.77 10.68 -9.60
C MET A 38 -9.71 11.51 -10.49
N ILE A 39 -9.62 11.34 -11.82
CA ILE A 39 -10.51 11.99 -12.78
C ILE A 39 -11.94 11.44 -12.65
N HIS A 40 -12.08 10.11 -12.68
CA HIS A 40 -13.38 9.44 -12.64
C HIS A 40 -14.15 9.75 -11.36
N LYS A 41 -13.48 9.68 -10.21
CA LYS A 41 -14.09 9.97 -8.90
C LYS A 41 -14.18 11.47 -8.60
N LYS A 42 -13.66 12.35 -9.47
CA LYS A 42 -13.58 13.80 -9.29
C LYS A 42 -12.89 14.21 -7.99
N ASN A 43 -12.04 13.33 -7.44
CA ASN A 43 -11.34 13.54 -6.17
C ASN A 43 -10.48 14.80 -6.21
N ALA A 44 -9.71 14.98 -7.29
CA ALA A 44 -8.85 16.15 -7.45
C ALA A 44 -9.64 17.47 -7.46
N LYS A 45 -10.78 17.49 -8.17
CA LYS A 45 -11.69 18.65 -8.21
C LYS A 45 -12.24 18.94 -6.81
N TYR A 46 -12.71 17.91 -6.12
CA TYR A 46 -13.20 18.01 -4.74
C TYR A 46 -12.14 18.57 -3.79
N PHE A 47 -10.93 18.00 -3.76
CA PHE A 47 -9.85 18.45 -2.88
C PHE A 47 -9.46 19.90 -3.15
N PHE A 48 -9.38 20.30 -4.42
CA PHE A 48 -9.04 21.67 -4.79
C PHE A 48 -10.14 22.68 -4.42
N GLU A 49 -11.40 22.33 -4.67
CA GLU A 49 -12.54 23.16 -4.26
C GLU A 49 -12.63 23.26 -2.73
N ASN A 50 -12.41 22.15 -2.02
CA ASN A 50 -12.42 22.15 -0.56
C ASN A 50 -11.28 23.00 -0.02
N SER A 51 -10.05 22.83 -0.52
CA SER A 51 -8.90 23.63 -0.10
C SER A 51 -9.13 25.14 -0.30
N LYS A 52 -9.78 25.54 -1.40
CA LYS A 52 -10.20 26.94 -1.61
C LYS A 52 -11.23 27.41 -0.60
N LYS A 53 -12.21 26.58 -0.25
CA LYS A 53 -13.24 26.89 0.75
C LYS A 53 -12.62 27.06 2.13
N LEU A 54 -11.76 26.12 2.53
CA LEU A 54 -11.04 26.14 3.81
C LEU A 54 -10.15 27.36 3.94
N LYS A 55 -9.42 27.71 2.88
CA LYS A 55 -8.59 28.92 2.88
C LYS A 55 -9.40 30.21 3.08
N LYS A 56 -10.68 30.23 2.67
CA LYS A 56 -11.58 31.38 2.91
C LYS A 56 -12.16 31.41 4.31
N SER A 57 -12.31 30.25 4.96
CA SER A 57 -12.78 30.14 6.35
C SER A 57 -11.66 30.05 7.38
N ALA A 58 -10.40 30.17 6.95
CA ALA A 58 -9.25 30.22 7.83
C ALA A 58 -9.37 31.41 8.78
N THR A 59 -9.25 31.15 10.08
CA THR A 59 -9.31 32.18 11.12
C THR A 59 -7.95 32.80 11.39
N ARG A 60 -6.87 32.16 10.92
CA ARG A 60 -5.51 32.70 10.96
C ARG A 60 -4.67 32.27 9.76
N ASN A 61 -3.58 32.99 9.51
CA ASN A 61 -2.58 32.58 8.54
C ASN A 61 -1.52 31.69 9.18
N VAL A 62 -1.32 30.49 8.63
CA VAL A 62 -0.26 29.57 9.07
C VAL A 62 1.05 29.93 8.33
N PRO A 63 2.10 30.36 9.05
CA PRO A 63 3.38 30.72 8.44
C PRO A 63 4.05 29.50 7.78
N THR A 64 4.92 29.76 6.80
CA THR A 64 5.54 28.72 5.98
C THR A 64 6.31 27.68 6.81
N GLY A 65 7.04 28.09 7.84
CA GLY A 65 7.78 27.16 8.71
C GLY A 65 6.88 26.21 9.49
N GLU A 66 5.72 26.68 9.92
CA GLU A 66 4.72 25.85 10.59
C GLU A 66 4.06 24.87 9.60
N LYS A 67 3.73 25.32 8.38
CA LYS A 67 3.21 24.43 7.32
C LYS A 67 4.17 23.28 7.02
N VAL A 68 5.46 23.57 6.88
CA VAL A 68 6.51 22.55 6.66
C VAL A 68 6.55 21.58 7.82
N THR A 69 6.48 22.08 9.06
CA THR A 69 6.48 21.25 10.26
C THR A 69 5.26 20.32 10.31
N ILE A 70 4.07 20.84 9.97
CA ILE A 70 2.83 20.06 9.91
C ILE A 70 2.96 18.96 8.85
N ILE A 71 3.38 19.30 7.64
CA ILE A 71 3.58 18.33 6.56
C ILE A 71 4.56 17.23 6.99
N ALA A 72 5.70 17.61 7.57
CA ALA A 72 6.70 16.66 8.05
C ALA A 72 6.13 15.74 9.14
N LYS A 73 5.40 16.29 10.11
CA LYS A 73 4.73 15.50 11.17
C LYS A 73 3.66 14.58 10.61
N THR A 74 2.82 15.03 9.69
CA THR A 74 1.79 14.20 9.06
C THR A 74 2.43 13.04 8.30
N LEU A 75 3.48 13.28 7.52
CA LEU A 75 4.16 12.21 6.78
C LEU A 75 4.86 11.23 7.74
N ALA A 76 5.56 11.74 8.76
CA ALA A 76 6.30 10.90 9.69
C ALA A 76 5.39 10.10 10.63
N HIS A 77 4.31 10.71 11.13
CA HIS A 77 3.41 10.07 12.08
C HIS A 77 2.29 9.32 11.36
N ASP A 78 1.50 9.99 10.54
CA ASP A 78 0.26 9.39 10.01
C ASP A 78 0.53 8.42 8.87
N VAL A 79 1.43 8.76 7.96
CA VAL A 79 1.74 7.92 6.80
C VAL A 79 2.71 6.81 7.19
N ALA A 80 3.92 7.17 7.64
CA ALA A 80 4.98 6.18 7.89
C ALA A 80 4.62 5.21 9.01
N THR A 81 3.98 5.68 10.09
CA THR A 81 3.57 4.76 11.17
C THR A 81 2.12 4.28 11.04
N SER A 82 1.40 4.73 10.00
CA SER A 82 0.00 4.37 9.77
C SER A 82 -0.88 4.63 11.01
N ALA A 83 -0.60 5.74 11.71
CA ALA A 83 -1.24 6.10 12.97
C ALA A 83 -2.74 6.38 12.85
N GLU A 84 -3.22 6.62 11.63
CA GLU A 84 -4.65 6.77 11.35
C GLU A 84 -5.45 5.48 11.56
N PHE A 85 -4.80 4.30 11.57
CA PHE A 85 -5.52 3.06 11.85
C PHE A 85 -5.73 2.87 13.35
N CYS A 86 -6.99 2.78 13.75
CA CYS A 86 -7.34 2.37 15.10
C CYS A 86 -7.01 0.90 15.35
N GLY A 87 -6.48 0.63 16.53
CA GLY A 87 -6.16 -0.73 17.01
C GLY A 87 -4.78 -1.23 16.61
N VAL A 88 -4.03 -1.71 17.59
CA VAL A 88 -2.64 -2.19 17.44
C VAL A 88 -2.52 -3.29 16.38
N LYS A 89 -3.49 -4.21 16.32
CA LYS A 89 -3.49 -5.33 15.36
C LYS A 89 -3.61 -4.85 13.90
N ARG A 90 -4.51 -3.91 13.63
CA ARG A 90 -4.73 -3.37 12.27
C ARG A 90 -3.53 -2.57 11.81
N ARG A 91 -2.97 -1.74 12.70
CA ARG A 91 -1.74 -0.99 12.44
C ARG A 91 -0.56 -1.92 12.16
N ALA A 92 -0.35 -2.95 12.99
CA ALA A 92 0.74 -3.91 12.78
C ALA A 92 0.62 -4.67 11.44
N ALA A 93 -0.56 -5.21 11.12
CA ALA A 93 -0.79 -5.89 9.85
C ALA A 93 -0.59 -4.97 8.65
N HIS A 94 -1.04 -3.71 8.75
CA HIS A 94 -0.84 -2.71 7.70
C HIS A 94 0.63 -2.35 7.52
N LEU A 95 1.38 -2.13 8.60
CA LEU A 95 2.81 -1.81 8.55
C LEU A 95 3.63 -2.95 7.96
N LEU A 96 3.33 -4.20 8.33
CA LEU A 96 3.93 -5.38 7.71
C LEU A 96 3.65 -5.43 6.20
N GLY A 97 2.40 -5.22 5.79
CA GLY A 97 2.00 -5.17 4.39
C GLY A 97 2.70 -4.06 3.61
N MET A 98 2.65 -2.82 4.14
CA MET A 98 3.18 -1.62 3.50
C MET A 98 4.69 -1.69 3.35
N TYR A 99 5.43 -1.87 4.44
CA TYR A 99 6.89 -1.90 4.39
C TYR A 99 7.41 -3.16 3.72
N GLY A 100 6.75 -4.30 3.91
CA GLY A 100 7.07 -5.52 3.17
C GLY A 100 7.02 -5.30 1.65
N THR A 101 5.94 -4.66 1.18
CA THR A 101 5.74 -4.38 -0.24
C THR A 101 6.76 -3.40 -0.78
N ILE A 102 7.04 -2.32 -0.04
CA ILE A 102 8.04 -1.33 -0.45
C ILE A 102 9.42 -1.98 -0.59
N ILE A 103 9.84 -2.77 0.41
CA ILE A 103 11.11 -3.47 0.38
C ILE A 103 11.15 -4.44 -0.81
N PHE A 104 10.09 -5.23 -1.01
CA PHE A 104 9.98 -6.19 -2.10
C PHE A 104 10.10 -5.53 -3.48
N TRP A 105 9.40 -4.42 -3.73
CA TRP A 105 9.47 -3.70 -4.99
C TRP A 105 10.82 -3.01 -5.21
N VAL A 106 11.34 -2.29 -4.21
CA VAL A 106 12.61 -1.58 -4.33
C VAL A 106 13.76 -2.55 -4.62
N THR A 107 13.80 -3.66 -3.90
CA THR A 107 14.83 -4.69 -4.13
C THR A 107 14.65 -5.40 -5.48
N SER A 108 13.40 -5.61 -5.95
CA SER A 108 13.15 -6.10 -7.32
C SER A 108 13.73 -5.15 -8.37
N VAL A 109 13.46 -3.84 -8.24
CA VAL A 109 13.99 -2.82 -9.16
C VAL A 109 15.52 -2.83 -9.13
N ILE A 110 16.14 -2.81 -7.96
CA ILE A 110 17.61 -2.83 -7.85
C ILE A 110 18.20 -4.08 -8.52
N MET A 111 17.65 -5.27 -8.26
CA MET A 111 18.16 -6.50 -8.85
C MET A 111 17.95 -6.55 -10.37
N ILE A 112 16.81 -6.09 -10.88
CA ILE A 112 16.49 -6.10 -12.32
C ILE A 112 17.29 -5.04 -13.11
N PHE A 113 17.54 -3.87 -12.53
CA PHE A 113 18.22 -2.77 -13.23
C PHE A 113 19.74 -2.77 -13.03
N SER A 114 20.20 -3.11 -11.83
CA SER A 114 21.63 -3.01 -11.49
C SER A 114 22.35 -4.36 -11.55
N PHE A 115 21.64 -5.47 -11.35
CA PHE A 115 22.25 -6.81 -11.28
C PHE A 115 21.51 -7.89 -12.12
N PRO A 116 21.04 -7.60 -13.35
CA PRO A 116 20.19 -8.54 -14.09
C PRO A 116 20.90 -9.82 -14.52
N THR A 117 22.22 -9.78 -14.71
CA THR A 117 23.05 -10.91 -15.16
C THR A 117 24.28 -11.12 -14.26
N SER A 118 24.36 -10.40 -13.14
CA SER A 118 25.54 -10.39 -12.28
C SER A 118 25.57 -11.61 -11.36
N THR A 119 26.61 -12.44 -11.51
CA THR A 119 26.89 -13.58 -10.62
C THR A 119 27.29 -13.15 -9.21
N THR A 120 27.59 -11.85 -9.00
CA THR A 120 27.99 -11.27 -7.71
C THR A 120 26.98 -10.22 -7.23
N THR A 121 25.68 -10.57 -7.22
CA THR A 121 24.66 -9.71 -6.59
C THR A 121 24.93 -9.63 -5.08
N PRO A 122 25.03 -8.44 -4.47
CA PRO A 122 25.17 -8.32 -3.02
C PRO A 122 24.02 -9.03 -2.28
N ALA A 123 24.36 -9.95 -1.38
CA ALA A 123 23.39 -10.84 -0.71
C ALA A 123 22.29 -10.09 0.06
N VAL A 124 22.53 -8.83 0.44
CA VAL A 124 21.53 -7.97 1.10
C VAL A 124 20.27 -7.80 0.25
N TYR A 125 20.38 -7.67 -1.08
CA TYR A 125 19.21 -7.41 -1.93
C TYR A 125 18.29 -8.63 -2.07
N PRO A 126 18.79 -9.84 -2.39
CA PRO A 126 17.95 -11.04 -2.34
C PRO A 126 17.35 -11.29 -0.96
N ILE A 127 18.11 -11.09 0.12
CA ILE A 127 17.58 -11.31 1.49
C ILE A 127 16.44 -10.35 1.78
N LEU A 128 16.63 -9.06 1.50
CA LEU A 128 15.59 -8.05 1.69
C LEU A 128 14.37 -8.31 0.80
N TRP A 129 14.57 -8.79 -0.44
CA TRP A 129 13.47 -9.18 -1.33
C TRP A 129 12.60 -10.27 -0.71
N HIS A 130 13.20 -11.35 -0.20
CA HIS A 130 12.47 -12.43 0.46
C HIS A 130 11.79 -11.96 1.76
N VAL A 131 12.48 -11.18 2.59
CA VAL A 131 11.92 -10.61 3.83
C VAL A 131 10.73 -9.69 3.50
N GLY A 132 10.86 -8.85 2.49
CA GLY A 132 9.80 -7.96 2.00
C GLY A 132 8.56 -8.75 1.59
N ALA A 133 8.74 -9.78 0.75
CA ALA A 133 7.63 -10.65 0.33
C ALA A 133 6.97 -11.37 1.52
N LEU A 134 7.77 -11.91 2.45
CA LEU A 134 7.26 -12.57 3.65
C LEU A 134 6.47 -11.60 4.54
N MET A 135 6.97 -10.39 4.77
CA MET A 135 6.27 -9.35 5.50
C MET A 135 4.93 -8.98 4.83
N THR A 136 4.91 -8.87 3.50
CA THR A 136 3.68 -8.62 2.74
C THR A 136 2.68 -9.76 2.90
N CYS A 137 3.11 -11.00 2.78
CA CYS A 137 2.27 -12.17 3.01
C CYS A 137 1.73 -12.19 4.44
N LEU A 138 2.57 -12.01 5.45
CA LEU A 138 2.14 -11.99 6.86
C LEU A 138 1.11 -10.90 7.13
N GLY A 139 1.39 -9.66 6.71
CA GLY A 139 0.46 -8.54 6.88
C GLY A 139 -0.85 -8.73 6.11
N GLY A 140 -0.76 -9.16 4.86
CA GLY A 140 -1.91 -9.34 3.98
C GLY A 140 -2.80 -10.53 4.36
N TYR A 141 -2.22 -11.68 4.72
CA TYR A 141 -2.97 -12.82 5.24
C TYR A 141 -3.59 -12.52 6.61
N TRP A 142 -2.85 -11.84 7.49
CA TRP A 142 -3.40 -11.39 8.77
C TRP A 142 -4.61 -10.48 8.55
N PHE A 143 -4.50 -9.52 7.63
CA PHE A 143 -5.62 -8.68 7.24
C PHE A 143 -6.80 -9.52 6.70
N TRP A 144 -6.53 -10.39 5.73
CA TRP A 144 -7.55 -11.17 5.02
C TRP A 144 -8.38 -12.05 5.95
N PHE A 145 -7.72 -12.83 6.81
CA PHE A 145 -8.39 -13.84 7.63
C PHE A 145 -8.96 -13.28 8.93
N PHE A 146 -8.37 -12.23 9.51
CA PHE A 146 -8.72 -11.79 10.87
C PHE A 146 -9.20 -10.35 10.99
N LEU A 147 -8.90 -9.47 10.03
CA LEU A 147 -9.14 -8.03 10.15
C LEU A 147 -10.09 -7.47 9.08
N ARG A 148 -10.67 -8.30 8.20
CA ARG A 148 -11.75 -7.90 7.29
C ARG A 148 -13.05 -7.71 8.08
N VAL A 149 -13.18 -6.52 8.65
CA VAL A 149 -14.32 -6.14 9.49
C VAL A 149 -15.63 -6.25 8.72
N ASP A 150 -15.72 -5.70 7.50
CA ASP A 150 -16.92 -5.75 6.66
C ASP A 150 -17.44 -7.17 6.45
N VAL A 151 -16.55 -8.17 6.40
CA VAL A 151 -16.95 -9.57 6.28
C VAL A 151 -17.47 -10.12 7.60
N ARG A 152 -16.76 -9.84 8.70
CA ARG A 152 -17.08 -10.35 10.03
C ARG A 152 -18.33 -9.71 10.63
N SER A 153 -18.51 -8.40 10.44
CA SER A 153 -19.62 -7.64 11.02
C SER A 153 -20.91 -7.78 10.20
N GLU A 154 -20.81 -7.98 8.89
CA GLU A 154 -21.98 -8.21 8.03
C GLU A 154 -22.35 -9.70 7.89
N GLY A 155 -21.67 -10.61 8.63
CA GLY A 155 -21.98 -12.04 8.62
C GLY A 155 -21.64 -12.76 7.31
N ASN A 156 -20.79 -12.17 6.47
CA ASN A 156 -20.35 -12.78 5.23
C ASN A 156 -19.30 -13.87 5.49
N PRO A 157 -19.19 -14.89 4.62
CA PRO A 157 -18.13 -15.88 4.75
C PRO A 157 -16.76 -15.27 4.41
N TRP A 158 -15.69 -15.79 5.06
CA TRP A 158 -14.32 -15.29 4.91
C TRP A 158 -13.80 -15.32 3.46
N ASN A 159 -14.35 -16.21 2.64
CA ASN A 159 -14.01 -16.38 1.22
C ASN A 159 -14.83 -15.48 0.27
N ARG A 160 -15.71 -14.59 0.78
CA ARG A 160 -16.40 -13.60 -0.05
C ARG A 160 -15.38 -12.63 -0.62
N ILE A 161 -15.31 -12.55 -1.94
CA ILE A 161 -14.45 -11.61 -2.68
C ILE A 161 -15.34 -10.52 -3.27
N VAL A 162 -14.97 -9.27 -3.04
CA VAL A 162 -15.58 -8.09 -3.68
C VAL A 162 -14.52 -7.29 -4.42
N MET A 163 -14.93 -6.41 -5.34
CA MET A 163 -13.98 -5.58 -6.11
C MET A 163 -13.02 -4.76 -5.23
N ALA A 164 -13.46 -4.35 -4.04
CA ALA A 164 -12.62 -3.65 -3.08
C ALA A 164 -11.41 -4.47 -2.58
N ASP A 165 -11.47 -5.81 -2.68
CA ASP A 165 -10.42 -6.72 -2.27
C ASP A 165 -9.34 -6.92 -3.34
N LEU A 166 -9.59 -6.49 -4.58
CA LEU A 166 -8.72 -6.75 -5.74
C LEU A 166 -7.26 -6.36 -5.45
N PHE A 167 -7.04 -5.22 -4.80
CA PHE A 167 -5.71 -4.75 -4.44
C PHE A 167 -5.00 -5.71 -3.48
N VAL A 168 -5.61 -6.04 -2.33
CA VAL A 168 -4.95 -6.87 -1.32
C VAL A 168 -4.73 -8.29 -1.81
N LEU A 169 -5.69 -8.84 -2.57
CA LEU A 169 -5.57 -10.17 -3.15
C LEU A 169 -4.45 -10.24 -4.19
N ALA A 170 -4.38 -9.27 -5.10
CA ALA A 170 -3.31 -9.21 -6.09
C ALA A 170 -1.94 -8.98 -5.42
N LEU A 171 -1.87 -8.16 -4.36
CA LEU A 171 -0.66 -7.88 -3.61
C LEU A 171 -0.10 -9.13 -2.91
N VAL A 172 -0.97 -9.86 -2.22
CA VAL A 172 -0.62 -11.11 -1.53
C VAL A 172 -0.29 -12.20 -2.53
N ALA A 173 -1.08 -12.35 -3.61
CA ALA A 173 -0.79 -13.31 -4.68
C ALA A 173 0.60 -13.07 -5.29
N THR A 174 0.93 -11.81 -5.59
CA THR A 174 2.23 -11.42 -6.13
C THR A 174 3.38 -11.82 -5.19
N SER A 175 3.25 -11.52 -3.90
CA SER A 175 4.30 -11.84 -2.92
C SER A 175 4.46 -13.35 -2.73
N THR A 176 3.34 -14.07 -2.63
CA THR A 176 3.32 -15.53 -2.45
C THR A 176 3.87 -16.25 -3.67
N PHE A 177 3.45 -15.88 -4.87
CA PHE A 177 3.95 -16.51 -6.10
C PHE A 177 5.41 -16.15 -6.36
N GLY A 178 5.87 -14.94 -5.99
CA GLY A 178 7.30 -14.60 -6.03
C GLY A 178 8.13 -15.52 -5.11
N LEU A 179 7.70 -15.73 -3.87
CA LEU A 179 8.37 -16.64 -2.93
C LEU A 179 8.38 -18.08 -3.43
N LEU A 180 7.24 -18.58 -3.90
CA LEU A 180 7.13 -19.95 -4.43
C LEU A 180 7.97 -20.12 -5.70
N TRP A 181 7.98 -19.13 -6.59
CA TRP A 181 8.83 -19.13 -7.76
C TRP A 181 10.31 -19.23 -7.38
N SER A 182 10.80 -18.36 -6.49
CA SER A 182 12.20 -18.42 -6.06
C SER A 182 12.54 -19.74 -5.37
N PHE A 183 11.63 -20.29 -4.58
CA PHE A 183 11.82 -21.60 -3.93
C PHE A 183 11.93 -22.74 -4.93
N PHE A 184 11.00 -22.84 -5.88
CA PHE A 184 11.00 -23.92 -6.87
C PHE A 184 12.10 -23.76 -7.94
N GLN A 185 12.53 -22.52 -8.20
CA GLN A 185 13.72 -22.25 -8.99
C GLN A 185 14.96 -22.79 -8.26
N PHE A 186 15.12 -22.51 -6.96
CA PHE A 186 16.24 -23.01 -6.16
C PHE A 186 16.24 -24.52 -5.98
N SER A 187 15.07 -25.15 -5.84
CA SER A 187 14.97 -26.61 -5.67
C SER A 187 15.18 -27.42 -6.95
N GLY A 188 15.34 -26.76 -8.11
CA GLY A 188 15.55 -27.40 -9.41
C GLY A 188 14.28 -27.97 -10.05
N SER A 189 13.09 -27.70 -9.49
CA SER A 189 11.82 -28.17 -10.04
C SER A 189 11.33 -27.23 -11.15
N SER A 190 11.82 -27.46 -12.38
CA SER A 190 11.54 -26.60 -13.55
C SER A 190 10.05 -26.38 -13.82
N GLY A 191 9.21 -27.42 -13.76
CA GLY A 191 7.77 -27.30 -14.04
C GLY A 191 7.04 -26.38 -13.06
N LEU A 192 7.27 -26.57 -11.75
CA LEU A 192 6.67 -25.71 -10.71
C LEU A 192 7.26 -24.30 -10.72
N SER A 193 8.56 -24.16 -10.96
CA SER A 193 9.21 -22.85 -11.11
C SER A 193 8.55 -22.04 -12.22
N SER A 194 8.35 -22.63 -13.41
CA SER A 194 7.68 -21.98 -14.54
C SER A 194 6.22 -21.63 -14.21
N LEU A 195 5.47 -22.53 -13.55
CA LEU A 195 4.10 -22.26 -13.13
C LEU A 195 4.01 -21.04 -12.21
N PHE A 196 4.84 -21.00 -11.16
CA PHE A 196 4.81 -19.89 -10.21
C PHE A 196 5.37 -18.59 -10.78
N LEU A 197 6.31 -18.66 -11.73
CA LEU A 197 6.73 -17.48 -12.50
C LEU A 197 5.57 -16.89 -13.31
N ILE A 198 4.81 -17.73 -14.02
CA ILE A 198 3.63 -17.27 -14.79
C ILE A 198 2.61 -16.63 -13.86
N LEU A 199 2.30 -17.27 -12.73
CA LEU A 199 1.37 -16.72 -11.74
C LEU A 199 1.90 -15.43 -11.10
N PHE A 200 3.21 -15.32 -10.87
CA PHE A 200 3.86 -14.10 -10.39
C PHE A 200 3.72 -12.96 -11.40
N VAL A 201 3.96 -13.21 -12.69
CA VAL A 201 3.79 -12.21 -13.75
C VAL A 201 2.32 -11.79 -13.88
N LEU A 202 1.38 -12.74 -13.93
CA LEU A 202 -0.05 -12.45 -14.04
C LEU A 202 -0.58 -11.66 -12.84
N SER A 203 -0.16 -12.02 -11.62
CA SER A 203 -0.57 -11.29 -10.42
C SER A 203 -0.02 -9.86 -10.38
N ASN A 204 1.20 -9.61 -10.88
CA ASN A 204 1.72 -8.25 -11.06
C ASN A 204 0.88 -7.46 -12.09
N ILE A 205 0.52 -8.08 -13.22
CA ILE A 205 -0.34 -7.44 -14.23
C ILE A 205 -1.69 -7.05 -13.62
N VAL A 206 -2.30 -7.94 -12.84
CA VAL A 206 -3.57 -7.64 -12.13
C VAL A 206 -3.37 -6.56 -11.07
N LEU A 207 -2.27 -6.58 -10.32
CA LEU A 207 -2.00 -5.61 -9.26
C LEU A 207 -1.85 -4.19 -9.81
N PHE A 208 -0.99 -4.01 -10.81
CA PHE A 208 -0.65 -2.70 -11.35
C PHE A 208 -1.62 -2.25 -12.45
N GLY A 209 -2.14 -3.18 -13.26
CA GLY A 209 -3.20 -2.88 -14.23
C GLY A 209 -4.56 -2.63 -13.55
N GLY A 210 -4.81 -3.25 -12.39
CA GLY A 210 -6.03 -3.12 -11.61
C GLY A 210 -6.10 -1.85 -10.74
N VAL A 211 -5.13 -0.94 -10.83
CA VAL A 211 -5.05 0.27 -9.98
C VAL A 211 -6.33 1.11 -10.07
N TYR A 212 -6.86 1.31 -11.28
CA TYR A 212 -8.06 2.10 -11.52
C TYR A 212 -9.32 1.52 -10.84
N TRP A 213 -9.46 0.20 -10.79
CA TRP A 213 -10.63 -0.48 -10.24
C TRP A 213 -10.51 -0.85 -8.75
N SER A 214 -9.35 -0.64 -8.15
CA SER A 214 -9.05 -1.10 -6.80
C SER A 214 -8.83 0.04 -5.81
N LYS A 215 -8.68 -0.31 -4.52
CA LYS A 215 -8.28 0.64 -3.47
C LYS A 215 -6.81 1.08 -3.58
N PHE A 216 -6.05 0.59 -4.57
CA PHE A 216 -4.64 0.93 -4.70
C PHE A 216 -4.46 2.43 -5.01
N ALA A 217 -5.27 3.01 -5.90
CA ALA A 217 -5.20 4.44 -6.22
C ALA A 217 -5.33 5.35 -4.97
N HIS A 218 -6.12 4.91 -3.97
CA HIS A 218 -6.34 5.64 -2.72
C HIS A 218 -5.04 5.82 -1.91
N MET A 219 -4.07 4.92 -2.05
CA MET A 219 -2.79 5.03 -1.35
C MET A 219 -2.00 6.30 -1.74
N PHE A 220 -2.18 6.78 -2.98
CA PHE A 220 -1.40 7.91 -3.49
C PHE A 220 -1.96 9.27 -3.07
N TYR A 221 -3.29 9.43 -3.00
CA TYR A 221 -3.90 10.72 -2.65
C TYR A 221 -4.32 10.86 -1.18
N LYS A 222 -4.43 9.76 -0.42
CA LYS A 222 -4.76 9.82 1.01
C LYS A 222 -3.76 10.63 1.86
N PRO A 223 -2.43 10.54 1.66
CA PRO A 223 -1.48 11.43 2.34
C PRO A 223 -1.75 12.92 2.09
N GLY A 224 -2.13 13.27 0.86
CA GLY A 224 -2.49 14.65 0.52
C GLY A 224 -3.73 15.14 1.26
N ALA A 225 -4.75 14.28 1.40
CA ALA A 225 -5.94 14.59 2.18
C ALA A 225 -5.62 14.77 3.68
N ALA A 226 -4.75 13.92 4.25
CA ALA A 226 -4.30 14.04 5.64
C ALA A 226 -3.55 15.36 5.88
N ILE A 227 -2.63 15.74 4.96
CA ILE A 227 -1.92 17.02 5.03
C ILE A 227 -2.91 18.19 4.99
N GLN A 228 -3.87 18.15 4.06
CA GLN A 228 -4.89 19.19 3.95
C GLN A 228 -5.71 19.32 5.24
N LYS A 229 -6.07 18.19 5.86
CA LYS A 229 -6.80 18.18 7.14
C LYS A 229 -6.00 18.84 8.26
N HIS A 230 -4.74 18.46 8.47
CA HIS A 230 -3.91 19.06 9.53
C HIS A 230 -3.61 20.54 9.29
N LEU A 231 -3.46 20.96 8.04
CA LEU A 231 -3.34 22.37 7.69
C LEU A 231 -4.63 23.16 7.99
N ALA A 232 -5.79 22.57 7.69
CA ALA A 232 -7.09 23.16 8.01
C ALA A 232 -7.34 23.22 9.52
N GLU A 233 -6.84 22.26 10.28
CA GLU A 233 -6.85 22.33 11.74
C GLU A 233 -5.98 23.46 12.27
N ALA A 234 -4.78 23.63 11.70
CA ALA A 234 -3.84 24.67 12.11
C ALA A 234 -4.27 26.09 11.71
N ASP A 235 -4.98 26.26 10.59
CA ASP A 235 -5.50 27.57 10.13
C ASP A 235 -6.85 27.94 10.75
N GLY A 236 -7.43 27.04 11.54
CA GLY A 236 -8.69 27.22 12.26
C GLY A 236 -9.96 27.03 11.43
N SER A 237 -9.85 26.76 10.12
CA SER A 237 -11.02 26.43 9.28
C SER A 237 -11.64 25.08 9.66
N ARG A 238 -10.80 24.12 10.08
CA ARG A 238 -11.14 22.84 10.72
C ARG A 238 -12.14 21.99 9.94
N ASP A 239 -12.17 22.15 8.61
CA ASP A 239 -13.19 21.53 7.74
C ASP A 239 -14.63 21.80 8.20
N TYR A 240 -14.86 23.00 8.77
CA TYR A 240 -16.11 23.43 9.39
C TYR A 240 -16.52 22.58 10.61
N LEU A 241 -15.59 21.81 11.20
CA LEU A 241 -15.82 21.04 12.41
C LEU A 241 -15.73 21.94 13.67
N PRO A 242 -16.62 21.73 14.67
CA PRO A 242 -16.60 22.47 15.93
C PRO A 242 -15.36 22.12 16.75
N GLU A 243 -14.93 23.02 17.64
CA GLU A 243 -13.78 22.81 18.53
C GLU A 243 -13.95 21.53 19.35
N PRO A 244 -12.86 20.76 19.60
CA PRO A 244 -12.97 19.59 20.47
C PRO A 244 -13.55 20.07 21.80
N ALA A 245 -14.63 19.43 22.26
CA ALA A 245 -15.25 19.82 23.51
C ALA A 245 -14.31 19.52 24.69
N ASP A 246 -14.16 20.47 25.62
CA ASP A 246 -13.43 20.27 26.89
C ASP A 246 -14.11 19.26 27.83
N LYS A 247 -15.32 18.81 27.48
CA LYS A 247 -16.06 17.82 28.26
C LYS A 247 -15.44 16.44 28.05
N PRO A 248 -15.35 15.61 29.11
CA PRO A 248 -15.02 14.20 28.94
C PRO A 248 -15.99 13.58 27.93
N LYS A 249 -15.53 12.61 27.13
CA LYS A 249 -16.38 11.91 26.14
C LYS A 249 -17.56 11.25 26.86
N GLN A 250 -18.70 11.95 26.95
CA GLN A 250 -19.89 11.51 27.70
C GLN A 250 -20.79 10.59 26.86
N PHE A 251 -20.78 10.73 25.53
CA PHE A 251 -21.55 9.87 24.63
C PHE A 251 -20.62 8.88 23.93
N GLY A 252 -20.76 7.60 24.29
CA GLY A 252 -19.95 6.50 23.76
C GLY A 252 -19.99 5.18 24.54
N LEU A 253 -20.57 5.11 25.74
CA LEU A 253 -20.56 3.88 26.57
C LEU A 253 -21.84 3.61 27.39
N GLY A 254 -23.00 4.17 27.02
CA GLY A 254 -24.27 3.92 27.73
C GLY A 254 -24.87 2.51 27.49
N ILE A 255 -24.39 1.83 26.46
CA ILE A 255 -24.55 0.38 26.25
C ILE A 255 -23.12 -0.09 25.99
N LYS A 256 -22.65 -1.16 26.66
CA LYS A 256 -21.44 -1.89 26.24
C LYS A 256 -21.70 -2.56 24.88
N ARG A 257 -21.89 -1.77 23.82
CA ARG A 257 -21.69 -2.23 22.46
C ARG A 257 -20.19 -2.38 22.29
N SER A 258 -19.75 -3.47 21.69
CA SER A 258 -18.37 -3.62 21.26
C SER A 258 -17.93 -2.33 20.59
N GLU A 259 -16.71 -1.87 20.86
CA GLU A 259 -16.17 -0.69 20.17
C GLU A 259 -16.43 -0.82 18.67
N PRO A 260 -16.88 0.26 18.00
CA PRO A 260 -17.08 0.22 16.57
C PRO A 260 -15.76 -0.21 15.93
N GLN A 261 -15.74 -1.40 15.33
CA GLN A 261 -14.59 -1.92 14.60
C GLN A 261 -14.32 -1.14 13.30
N ASN A 262 -15.16 -0.13 13.01
CA ASN A 262 -15.34 0.48 11.70
C ASN A 262 -14.60 1.80 11.47
N TYR A 263 -13.78 2.29 12.39
CA TYR A 263 -12.96 3.48 12.17
C TYR A 263 -11.56 3.25 12.69
#